data_AF-A0A1F4NQJ0-F1
#
_entry.id   AF-A0A1F4NQJ0-F1
#
_cell.length_a   1.000
_cell.length_b   1.000
_cell.length_c   1.000
_cell.angle_alpha   90.00
_cell.angle_beta   90.00
_cell.angle_gamma   90.00
#
_symmetry.space_group_name_H-M   'P 1'
#
loop_
_entity.id
_entity.type
_entity.pdbx_description
1 polymer ?
#
loop_
_entity_poly.entity_id
_entity_poly.type
_entity_poly.pdbx_seq_one_letter_code
_entity_poly.pdbx_strand_id
1 'polypeptide(L)'
;MLAVWFMDDGTKHRDTVDVSVQSFSRENLQSLRDQLLTMGVQTTINSDSKGNRLYFIKSSYPVFKKLVKPYIVECMAYKLP
;
A
#
# COMPACT_ATOMS: atom_id res chain seq x y z
N MET A 1 -5.20 10.49 4.95
CA MET A 1 -3.83 10.46 4.39
C MET A 1 -3.51 9.18 3.60
N LEU A 2 -3.93 7.98 4.02
CA LEU A 2 -3.61 6.71 3.32
C LEU A 2 -3.92 6.72 1.81
N ALA A 3 -5.06 7.28 1.40
CA ALA A 3 -5.42 7.37 -0.02
C ALA A 3 -4.49 8.27 -0.83
N VAL A 4 -4.04 9.40 -0.26
CA VAL A 4 -3.10 10.32 -0.92
C VAL A 4 -1.75 9.63 -1.12
N TRP A 5 -1.25 8.98 -0.07
CA TRP A 5 0.00 8.21 -0.15
C TRP A 5 -0.08 7.08 -1.19
N PHE A 6 -1.21 6.37 -1.26
CA PHE A 6 -1.42 5.38 -2.31
C PHE A 6 -1.51 5.99 -3.72
N MET A 7 -2.14 7.15 -3.88
CA MET A 7 -2.19 7.81 -5.19
C MET A 7 -0.80 8.26 -5.66
N ASP A 8 0.08 8.65 -4.75
CA ASP A 8 1.46 9.06 -5.05
C ASP A 8 2.34 7.84 -5.36
N ASP A 9 2.57 6.99 -4.35
CA ASP A 9 3.57 5.91 -4.38
C ASP A 9 3.00 4.52 -4.68
N GLY A 10 1.68 4.39 -4.73
CA GLY A 10 0.98 3.13 -4.94
C GLY A 10 1.02 2.67 -6.40
N THR A 11 1.03 1.36 -6.58
CA THR A 11 1.04 0.69 -7.89
C THR A 11 0.08 -0.50 -7.87
N LYS A 12 -0.68 -0.69 -8.95
CA LYS A 12 -1.49 -1.90 -9.17
C LYS A 12 -0.58 -3.12 -9.29
N HIS A 13 -0.83 -4.16 -8.50
CA HIS A 13 -0.13 -5.44 -8.54
C HIS A 13 -1.14 -6.58 -8.73
N ARG A 14 -1.42 -6.96 -9.98
CA ARG A 14 -2.42 -7.98 -10.34
C ARG A 14 -3.79 -7.69 -9.68
N ASP A 15 -4.12 -8.44 -8.64
CA ASP A 15 -5.34 -8.43 -7.85
C ASP A 15 -5.18 -7.75 -6.48
N THR A 16 -4.04 -7.11 -6.24
CA THR A 16 -3.72 -6.30 -5.05
C THR A 16 -2.88 -5.07 -5.43
N VAL A 17 -2.22 -4.45 -4.46
CA VAL A 17 -1.41 -3.25 -4.65
C VAL A 17 -0.06 -3.36 -3.93
N ASP A 18 0.90 -2.59 -4.45
CA ASP A 18 2.19 -2.30 -3.81
C ASP A 18 2.29 -0.80 -3.52
N VAL A 19 3.08 -0.43 -2.52
CA VAL A 19 3.51 0.96 -2.31
C VAL A 19 5.03 1.02 -2.22
N SER A 20 5.64 1.94 -2.96
CA SER A 20 7.10 2.13 -2.93
C SER A 20 7.54 2.70 -1.58
N VAL A 21 8.53 2.05 -0.93
CA VAL A 21 9.03 2.46 0.40
C VAL A 21 10.56 2.39 0.47
N GLN A 22 11.21 2.60 -0.68
CA GLN A 22 12.67 2.49 -0.84
C GLN A 22 13.49 3.40 0.09
N SER A 23 12.92 4.53 0.51
CA SER A 23 13.58 5.51 1.38
C SER A 23 13.35 5.28 2.88
N PHE A 24 12.58 4.25 3.25
CA PHE A 24 12.25 3.98 4.65
C PHE A 24 13.31 3.07 5.29
N SER A 25 13.72 3.41 6.51
CA SER A 25 14.49 2.49 7.36
C SER A 25 13.63 1.28 7.75
N ARG A 26 14.28 0.18 8.14
CA ARG A 26 13.59 -1.03 8.60
C ARG A 26 12.68 -0.78 9.81
N GLU A 27 13.11 0.10 10.73
CA GLU A 27 12.34 0.49 11.92
C GLU A 27 11.09 1.29 11.55
N ASN A 28 11.22 2.24 10.61
CA ASN A 28 10.09 3.01 10.09
C ASN A 28 9.11 2.10 9.33
N LEU A 29 9.63 1.13 8.57
CA LEU A 29 8.80 0.13 7.90
C LEU A 29 8.02 -0.72 8.89
N GLN A 30 8.65 -1.15 9.99
CA GLN A 30 7.94 -1.92 11.01
C GLN A 30 6.81 -1.09 11.64
N SER A 31 7.09 0.15 12.04
CA SER A 31 6.09 1.07 12.61
C SER A 31 4.93 1.32 11.64
N LEU A 32 5.22 1.50 10.36
CA LEU A 32 4.23 1.69 9.30
C LEU A 32 3.34 0.44 9.12
N ARG A 33 3.94 -0.75 9.15
CA ARG A 33 3.20 -2.01 9.08
C ARG A 33 2.29 -2.21 10.28
N ASP A 34 2.76 -1.87 11.48
CA ASP A 34 1.97 -1.95 12.70
C ASP A 34 0.79 -0.99 12.66
N GLN A 35 0.99 0.24 12.17
CA GLN A 35 -0.10 1.20 11.96
C GLN A 35 -1.14 0.69 10.96
N LEU A 36 -0.71 0.13 9.81
CA LEU A 36 -1.62 -0.47 8.84
C LEU A 36 -2.38 -1.67 9.44
N LEU A 37 -1.72 -2.48 10.27
CA LEU A 37 -2.34 -3.61 10.95
C LEU A 37 -3.46 -3.16 11.89
N THR A 38 -3.30 -2.04 12.61
CA THR A 38 -4.38 -1.48 13.44
C THR A 38 -5.61 -1.05 12.63
N MET A 39 -5.45 -0.78 11.33
CA MET A 39 -6.55 -0.52 10.39
C MET A 39 -7.10 -1.80 9.74
N GLY A 40 -6.63 -2.98 10.15
CA GLY A 40 -7.01 -4.27 9.56
C GLY A 40 -6.30 -4.56 8.23
N VAL A 41 -5.24 -3.82 7.89
CA VAL A 41 -4.50 -3.95 6.65
C VAL A 41 -3.18 -4.68 6.90
N GLN A 42 -3.08 -5.91 6.41
CA GLN A 42 -1.88 -6.73 6.49
C GLN A 42 -0.99 -6.53 5.27
N THR A 43 0.31 -6.42 5.52
CA THR A 43 1.32 -6.15 4.48
C THR A 43 2.59 -6.97 4.72
N THR A 44 3.34 -7.22 3.64
CA THR A 44 4.70 -7.78 3.67
C THR A 44 5.68 -6.79 3.04
N ILE A 45 6.96 -6.94 3.38
CA ILE A 45 8.04 -6.20 2.71
C ILE A 45 8.57 -7.11 1.62
N ASN A 46 8.46 -6.65 0.39
CA ASN A 46 9.08 -7.29 -0.77
C ASN A 46 10.23 -6.40 -1.23
N SER A 47 11.28 -7.00 -1.77
CA SER A 47 12.42 -6.25 -2.31
C SER A 47 12.66 -6.69 -3.75
N ASP A 48 12.87 -5.73 -4.63
CA ASP A 48 13.36 -5.96 -6.00
C ASP A 48 14.71 -5.26 -6.20
N SER A 49 15.22 -5.23 -7.43
CA SER A 49 16.47 -4.55 -7.77
C SER A 49 16.43 -3.02 -7.59
N LYS A 50 15.24 -2.43 -7.41
CA LYS A 50 15.02 -0.99 -7.23
C LYS A 50 14.82 -0.61 -5.76
N GLY A 51 14.43 -1.56 -4.90
CA GLY A 51 14.41 -1.36 -3.46
C GLY A 51 13.21 -2.04 -2.79
N ASN A 52 12.90 -1.57 -1.59
CA ASN A 52 11.80 -2.11 -0.79
C ASN A 52 10.44 -1.59 -1.27
N ARG A 53 9.49 -2.52 -1.35
CA ARG A 53 8.07 -2.29 -1.64
C ARG A 53 7.24 -2.87 -0.51
N LEU A 54 6.19 -2.16 -0.14
CA LEU A 54 5.20 -2.65 0.80
C LEU A 54 4.07 -3.31 0.01
N TYR A 55 4.02 -4.64 0.07
CA TYR A 55 3.02 -5.44 -0.62
C TYR A 55 1.80 -5.64 0.27
N PHE A 56 0.62 -5.29 -0.23
CA PHE A 56 -0.63 -5.49 0.47
C PHE A 56 -1.10 -6.91 0.18
N ILE A 57 -1.24 -7.73 1.23
CA ILE A 57 -1.59 -9.13 0.99
C ILE A 57 -2.98 -9.22 0.37
N LYS A 58 -3.16 -10.14 -0.59
CA LYS A 58 -4.41 -10.27 -1.36
C LYS A 58 -5.66 -10.40 -0.48
N SER A 59 -5.58 -11.17 0.60
CA SER A 59 -6.68 -11.35 1.55
C SER A 59 -7.07 -10.07 2.28
N SER A 60 -6.16 -9.11 2.39
CA SER A 60 -6.37 -7.83 3.08
C SER A 60 -6.71 -6.67 2.13
N TYR A 61 -6.48 -6.83 0.81
CA TYR A 61 -6.80 -5.81 -0.18
C TYR A 61 -8.25 -5.30 -0.12
N PRO A 62 -9.30 -6.12 0.10
CA PRO A 62 -10.67 -5.60 0.22
C PRO A 62 -10.83 -4.58 1.36
N VAL A 63 -10.13 -4.78 2.48
CA VAL A 63 -10.11 -3.84 3.62
C VAL A 63 -9.43 -2.55 3.22
N PHE A 64 -8.25 -2.65 2.60
CA PHE A 64 -7.53 -1.48 2.07
C PHE A 64 -8.36 -0.69 1.05
N LYS A 65 -8.97 -1.36 0.06
CA LYS A 65 -9.80 -0.73 -0.97
C LYS A 65 -10.97 0.02 -0.33
N LYS A 66 -11.62 -0.56 0.68
CA LYS A 66 -12.71 0.10 1.41
C LYS A 66 -12.25 1.40 2.09
N LEU A 67 -11.03 1.43 2.63
CA LEU A 67 -10.47 2.60 3.30
C LEU A 67 -10.09 3.72 2.33
N VAL A 68 -9.53 3.38 1.17
CA VAL A 68 -8.99 4.40 0.25
C VAL A 68 -9.97 4.83 -0.83
N LYS A 69 -10.83 3.93 -1.35
CA LYS A 69 -11.69 4.17 -2.51
C LYS A 69 -12.52 5.45 -2.44
N PRO A 70 -13.12 5.84 -1.29
CA PRO A 70 -13.92 7.08 -1.22
C PRO A 70 -13.12 8.36 -1.50
N TYR A 71 -11.79 8.29 -1.42
CA TYR A 71 -10.89 9.44 -1.55
C TYR A 71 -10.01 9.38 -2.80
N ILE A 72 -10.15 8.34 -3.64
CA ILE A 72 -9.40 8.23 -4.91
C ILE A 72 -10.10 9.10 -5.96
N VAL A 73 -9.34 10.01 -6.56
CA VAL A 73 -9.82 10.81 -7.70
C VAL A 73 -9.85 9.99 -8.97
N GLU A 74 -10.77 10.32 -9.89
CA GLU A 74 -11.05 9.53 -11.10
C GLU A 74 -9.79 9.29 -11.95
N CYS A 75 -8.95 10.32 -12.13
CA CYS A 75 -7.71 10.20 -12.91
C CYS A 75 -6.66 9.26 -12.27
N MET A 76 -6.83 8.85 -11.01
CA MET A 76 -5.98 7.90 -10.29
C MET A 76 -6.65 6.55 -10.05
N ALA A 77 -7.91 6.36 -10.48
CA ALA A 77 -8.66 5.13 -10.26
C ALA A 77 -8.00 3.90 -10.92
N TYR A 78 -7.23 4.11 -11.99
CA TYR A 78 -6.48 3.05 -12.69
C TYR A 78 -5.45 2.32 -11.81
N LYS A 79 -5.02 2.93 -10.69
CA LYS A 79 -4.09 2.30 -9.73
C LYS A 79 -4.76 1.19 -8.90
N LEU A 80 -6.08 1.16 -8.81
CA LEU A 80 -6.81 0.09 -8.13
C LEU A 80 -6.98 -1.14 -9.06
N PRO A 81 -6.79 -2.36 -8.54
CA PRO A 81 -7.29 -3.59 -9.16
C PRO A 81 -8.78 -3.55 -9.48
#